data_AF-A0A7X7PQW1-F1
#
_entry.id   AF-A0A7X7PQW1-F1
#
_cell.length_a   1.000
_cell.length_b   1.000
_cell.length_c   1.000
_cell.angle_alpha   90.00
_cell.angle_beta   90.00
_cell.angle_gamma   90.00
#
_symmetry.space_group_name_H-M   'P 1'
#
loop_
_entity.id
_entity.type
_entity.pdbx_description
1 polymer ?
#
loop_
_entity_poly.entity_id
_entity_poly.type
_entity_poly.pdbx_seq_one_letter_code
_entity_poly.pdbx_strand_id
1 'polypeptide(L)'
;MQIQRKDFLERIIEEFAEVLANLAGLRKTRSHLAALELIDRTVGGIMGMNEDVVAMLSPNSLRGLIAMDPLLDDNYRLMLAELLHEKAGVLEALGRPAEAEAERALAHAVSGMVVSGLDSTWN
;
A
#
# COMPACT_ATOMS: atom_id res chain seq x y z
N MET A 1 -10.21 -17.77 21.01
CA MET A 1 -9.28 -17.05 20.12
C MET A 1 -9.88 -16.59 18.78
N GLN A 2 -11.08 -17.04 18.36
CA GLN A 2 -11.72 -16.54 17.12
C GLN A 2 -12.19 -15.07 17.20
N ILE A 3 -12.60 -14.61 18.39
CA ILE A 3 -13.10 -13.24 18.60
C ILE A 3 -11.99 -12.21 18.33
N GLN A 4 -10.79 -12.40 18.89
CA GLN A 4 -9.65 -11.50 18.67
C GLN A 4 -9.23 -11.35 17.21
N ARG A 5 -9.29 -12.44 16.43
CA ARG A 5 -8.95 -12.39 15.00
C ARG A 5 -10.01 -11.66 14.18
N LYS A 6 -11.29 -11.82 14.54
CA LYS A 6 -12.39 -11.10 13.91
C LYS A 6 -12.29 -9.61 14.19
N ASP A 7 -12.10 -9.22 15.46
CA ASP A 7 -11.99 -7.82 15.87
C ASP A 7 -10.76 -7.14 15.22
N PHE A 8 -9.65 -7.87 15.07
CA PHE A 8 -8.46 -7.39 14.38
C PHE A 8 -8.72 -7.12 12.88
N LEU A 9 -9.34 -8.07 12.17
CA LEU A 9 -9.67 -7.91 10.76
C LEU A 9 -10.67 -6.78 10.54
N GLU A 10 -11.66 -6.65 11.43
CA GLU A 10 -12.66 -5.59 11.39
C GLU A 10 -12.00 -4.22 11.53
N ARG A 11 -11.08 -4.06 12.49
CA ARG A 11 -10.30 -2.83 12.65
C ARG A 11 -9.45 -2.50 11.41
N ILE A 12 -8.79 -3.49 10.81
CA ILE A 12 -8.00 -3.28 9.59
C ILE A 12 -8.90 -2.82 8.43
N ILE A 13 -10.06 -3.46 8.27
CA ILE A 13 -11.01 -3.11 7.21
C ILE A 13 -11.53 -1.68 7.41
N GLU A 14 -11.85 -1.30 8.64
CA GLU A 14 -12.31 0.05 8.98
C GLU A 14 -11.23 1.11 8.69
N GLU A 15 -10.02 0.89 9.19
CA GLU A 15 -8.87 1.78 8.94
C GLU A 15 -8.61 1.93 7.44
N PHE A 16 -8.69 0.84 6.68
CA PHE A 16 -8.46 0.88 5.24
C PHE A 16 -9.60 1.56 4.47
N ALA A 17 -10.84 1.29 4.85
CA ALA A 17 -12.01 1.92 4.24
C ALA A 17 -11.99 3.45 4.45
N GLU A 18 -11.55 3.91 5.62
CA GLU A 18 -11.37 5.34 5.89
C GLU A 18 -10.32 5.96 4.98
N VAL A 19 -9.16 5.32 4.80
CA VAL A 19 -8.13 5.80 3.88
C VAL A 19 -8.65 5.89 2.45
N LEU A 20 -9.34 4.86 1.96
CA LEU A 20 -9.92 4.86 0.60
C LEU A 20 -10.99 5.95 0.44
N ALA A 21 -11.83 6.18 1.44
CA ALA A 21 -12.83 7.25 1.42
C ALA A 21 -12.17 8.62 1.33
N ASN A 22 -11.10 8.84 2.10
CA ASN A 22 -10.33 10.08 2.07
C ASN A 22 -9.63 10.27 0.72
N LEU A 23 -9.04 9.24 0.13
CA LEU A 23 -8.44 9.30 -1.20
C LEU A 23 -9.47 9.62 -2.29
N ALA A 24 -10.66 9.00 -2.23
CA ALA A 24 -11.74 9.30 -3.15
C ALA A 24 -12.20 10.76 -3.03
N GLY A 25 -12.26 11.29 -1.81
CA GLY A 25 -12.52 12.71 -1.53
C GLY A 25 -11.47 13.63 -2.15
N LEU A 26 -10.19 13.36 -1.89
CA LEU A 26 -9.06 14.15 -2.39
C LEU A 26 -8.96 14.12 -3.92
N ARG A 27 -9.30 13.00 -4.55
CA ARG A 27 -9.41 12.89 -6.01
C ARG A 27 -10.50 13.79 -6.56
N LYS A 28 -11.67 13.85 -5.90
CA LYS A 28 -12.78 14.73 -6.30
C LYS A 28 -12.41 16.21 -6.20
N THR A 29 -11.59 16.59 -5.21
CA THR A 29 -11.12 17.97 -5.02
C THR A 29 -9.85 18.29 -5.81
N ARG A 30 -9.30 17.34 -6.59
CA ARG A 30 -8.02 17.47 -7.30
C ARG A 30 -6.84 17.83 -6.39
N SER A 31 -6.94 17.45 -5.11
CA SER A 31 -5.90 17.69 -4.11
C SER A 31 -4.81 16.60 -4.19
N HIS A 32 -4.15 16.52 -5.34
CA HIS A 32 -3.22 15.42 -5.65
C HIS A 32 -2.03 15.32 -4.70
N LEU A 33 -1.50 16.46 -4.23
CA LEU A 33 -0.39 16.46 -3.26
C LEU A 33 -0.82 15.92 -1.89
N ALA A 34 -2.01 16.30 -1.42
CA ALA A 34 -2.55 15.77 -0.17
C ALA A 34 -2.89 14.27 -0.29
N ALA A 35 -3.28 13.81 -1.48
CA ALA A 35 -3.47 12.38 -1.74
C ALA A 35 -2.14 11.60 -1.66
N LEU A 36 -1.05 12.14 -2.20
CA LEU A 36 0.28 11.55 -2.06
C LEU A 36 0.72 11.48 -0.59
N GLU A 37 0.58 12.57 0.16
CA GLU A 37 0.93 12.63 1.58
C GLU A 37 0.14 11.60 2.39
N LEU A 38 -1.17 11.49 2.15
CA LEU A 38 -2.01 10.49 2.79
C LEU A 38 -1.53 9.06 2.47
N ILE A 39 -1.21 8.78 1.21
CA ILE A 39 -0.71 7.45 0.81
C ILE A 39 0.62 7.15 1.49
N ASP A 40 1.59 8.07 1.43
CA ASP A 40 2.92 7.86 2.02
C ASP A 40 2.83 7.67 3.54
N ARG A 41 1.92 8.39 4.20
CA ARG A 41 1.58 8.18 5.61
C ARG A 41 1.03 6.79 5.89
N THR A 42 0.06 6.34 5.10
CA THR A 42 -0.56 5.02 5.30
C THR A 42 0.45 3.90 5.04
N VAL A 43 1.26 4.02 3.99
CA VAL A 43 2.36 3.08 3.71
C VAL A 43 3.36 3.07 4.87
N GLY A 44 3.72 4.24 5.40
CA GLY A 44 4.57 4.35 6.59
C GLY A 44 3.95 3.64 7.80
N GLY A 45 2.67 3.88 8.08
CA GLY A 45 1.93 3.22 9.16
C GLY A 45 1.96 1.69 9.06
N ILE A 46 1.73 1.14 7.85
CA ILE A 46 1.77 -0.31 7.61
C ILE A 46 3.19 -0.87 7.82
N MET A 47 4.21 -0.14 7.38
CA MET A 47 5.61 -0.57 7.49
C MET A 47 6.28 -0.24 8.83
N GLY A 48 5.58 0.44 9.74
CA GLY A 48 6.16 0.96 10.98
C GLY A 48 7.23 2.03 10.75
N MET A 49 7.11 2.81 9.67
CA MET A 49 8.05 3.83 9.22
C MET A 49 7.42 5.22 9.22
N ASN A 50 8.25 6.26 9.28
CA ASN A 50 7.81 7.63 9.09
C ASN A 50 7.51 7.89 7.59
N GLU A 51 6.46 8.68 7.32
CA GLU A 51 6.01 9.07 5.97
C GLU A 51 7.13 9.71 5.14
N ASP A 52 7.98 10.55 5.75
CA ASP A 52 9.11 11.20 5.08
C ASP A 52 10.12 10.18 4.57
N VAL A 53 10.33 9.10 5.34
CA VAL A 53 11.24 8.02 4.95
C VAL A 53 10.65 7.26 3.77
N VAL A 54 9.36 6.95 3.80
CA VAL A 54 8.67 6.28 2.69
C VAL A 54 8.73 7.11 1.41
N ALA A 55 8.47 8.42 1.50
CA ALA A 55 8.53 9.32 0.36
C ALA A 55 9.92 9.41 -0.29
N MET A 56 10.99 9.17 0.49
CA MET A 56 12.38 9.16 -0.01
C MET A 56 12.83 7.80 -0.55
N LEU A 57 12.11 6.71 -0.25
CA LEU A 57 12.50 5.38 -0.69
C LEU A 57 12.22 5.19 -2.18
N SER A 58 13.19 4.60 -2.88
CA SER A 58 12.94 4.12 -4.23
C SER A 58 11.96 2.93 -4.18
N PRO A 59 11.18 2.71 -5.25
CA PRO A 59 10.29 1.55 -5.33
C PRO A 59 11.01 0.21 -5.12
N ASN A 60 12.26 0.09 -5.57
CA ASN A 60 13.09 -1.11 -5.37
C ASN A 60 13.50 -1.30 -3.91
N SER A 61 13.82 -0.20 -3.21
CA SER A 61 14.13 -0.24 -1.77
C SER A 61 12.89 -0.66 -0.97
N LEU A 62 11.73 -0.10 -1.30
CA LEU A 62 10.46 -0.42 -0.67
C LEU A 62 10.09 -1.89 -0.89
N ARG A 63 10.26 -2.40 -2.11
CA ARG A 63 10.12 -3.83 -2.43
C ARG A 63 10.98 -4.72 -1.55
N GLY A 64 12.26 -4.35 -1.38
CA GLY A 64 13.22 -5.11 -0.58
C GLY A 64 12.77 -5.21 0.87
N LEU A 65 12.32 -4.09 1.45
CA LEU A 65 11.80 -4.06 2.82
C LEU A 65 10.55 -4.93 2.97
N ILE A 66 9.59 -4.83 2.06
CA ILE A 66 8.36 -5.65 2.07
C ILE A 66 8.68 -7.15 1.93
N ALA A 67 9.67 -7.50 1.10
CA ALA A 67 10.09 -8.89 0.93
C ALA A 67 10.82 -9.44 2.17
N MET A 68 11.53 -8.58 2.89
CA MET A 68 12.30 -8.96 4.08
C MET A 68 11.49 -8.96 5.38
N ASP A 69 10.31 -8.33 5.41
CA ASP A 69 9.47 -8.27 6.60
C ASP A 69 8.63 -9.55 6.76
N PRO A 70 8.98 -10.45 7.71
CA PRO A 70 8.22 -11.67 7.95
C PRO A 70 6.93 -11.44 8.74
N LEU A 71 6.73 -10.24 9.30
CA LEU A 71 5.55 -9.89 10.09
C LEU A 71 4.44 -9.27 9.24
N LEU A 72 4.77 -8.86 8.01
CA LEU A 72 3.80 -8.32 7.08
C LEU A 72 2.96 -9.44 6.48
N ASP A 73 1.73 -9.58 7.00
CA ASP A 73 0.78 -10.58 6.52
C ASP A 73 0.26 -10.28 5.11
N ASP A 74 -0.42 -11.27 4.52
CA ASP A 74 -0.95 -11.17 3.16
C ASP A 74 -1.99 -10.05 3.00
N ASN A 75 -2.75 -9.71 4.05
CA ASN A 75 -3.75 -8.65 3.97
C ASN A 75 -3.06 -7.28 3.87
N TYR A 76 -2.04 -7.04 4.69
CA TYR A 76 -1.24 -5.82 4.62
C TYR A 76 -0.49 -5.70 3.30
N ARG A 77 0.02 -6.80 2.74
CA ARG A 77 0.62 -6.81 1.39
C ARG A 77 -0.38 -6.40 0.31
N LEU A 78 -1.61 -6.94 0.35
CA LEU A 78 -2.66 -6.55 -0.58
C LEU A 78 -3.06 -5.07 -0.41
N MET A 79 -3.19 -4.59 0.82
CA MET A 79 -3.47 -3.18 1.11
C MET A 79 -2.37 -2.27 0.57
N LEU A 80 -1.09 -2.62 0.80
CA LEU A 80 0.04 -1.87 0.23
C LEU A 80 -0.01 -1.84 -1.29
N ALA A 81 -0.26 -2.98 -1.94
CA ALA A 81 -0.36 -3.02 -3.39
C ALA A 81 -1.44 -2.09 -3.93
N GLU A 82 -2.61 -2.05 -3.28
CA GLU A 82 -3.70 -1.15 -3.66
C GLU A 82 -3.32 0.33 -3.46
N LEU A 83 -2.69 0.67 -2.33
CA LEU A 83 -2.22 2.04 -2.06
C LEU A 83 -1.18 2.50 -3.10
N LEU A 84 -0.27 1.61 -3.50
CA LEU A 84 0.72 1.88 -4.53
C LEU A 84 0.07 2.07 -5.90
N HIS A 85 -1.00 1.32 -6.18
CA HIS A 85 -1.78 1.48 -7.41
C HIS A 85 -2.51 2.83 -7.45
N GLU A 86 -3.09 3.27 -6.33
CA GLU A 86 -3.67 4.60 -6.19
C GLU A 86 -2.60 5.70 -6.30
N LYS A 87 -1.42 5.50 -5.71
CA LYS A 87 -0.28 6.42 -5.82
C LYS A 87 0.12 6.65 -7.27
N ALA A 88 0.19 5.58 -8.06
CA ALA A 88 0.48 5.69 -9.48
C ALA A 88 -0.56 6.53 -10.22
N GLY A 89 -1.84 6.34 -9.93
CA GLY A 89 -2.92 7.16 -10.51
C GLY A 89 -2.79 8.64 -10.16
N VAL A 90 -2.38 8.95 -8.92
CA VAL A 90 -2.11 10.33 -8.50
C VAL A 90 -0.88 10.92 -9.19
N LEU A 91 0.19 10.14 -9.35
CA LEU A 91 1.41 10.56 -10.05
C LEU A 91 1.17 10.83 -11.55
N GLU A 92 0.35 10.01 -12.21
CA GLU A 92 -0.08 10.29 -13.59
C GLU A 92 -0.83 11.61 -13.70
N ALA A 93 -1.79 11.85 -12.79
CA ALA A 93 -2.56 13.08 -12.78
C ALA A 93 -1.67 14.33 -12.54
N LEU A 94 -0.54 14.15 -11.85
CA LEU A 94 0.48 15.18 -11.64
C LEU A 94 1.48 15.32 -12.80
N GLY A 95 1.35 14.55 -13.88
CA GLY A 95 2.27 14.58 -15.02
C GLY A 95 3.61 13.90 -14.75
N ARG A 96 3.66 12.94 -13.82
CA ARG A 96 4.85 12.15 -13.44
C ARG A 96 4.72 10.67 -13.88
N PRO A 97 4.54 10.38 -15.18
CA PRO A 97 4.20 9.03 -15.66
C PRO A 97 5.30 7.99 -15.43
N ALA A 98 6.57 8.40 -15.46
CA ALA A 98 7.70 7.49 -15.21
C ALA A 98 7.69 6.96 -13.77
N GLU A 99 7.32 7.81 -12.81
CA GLU A 99 7.20 7.43 -11.40
C GLU A 99 5.95 6.61 -11.16
N ALA A 100 4.84 6.96 -11.83
CA ALA A 100 3.63 6.15 -11.79
C ALA A 100 3.87 4.71 -12.29
N GLU A 101 4.62 4.53 -13.38
CA GLU A 101 4.97 3.20 -13.88
C GLU A 101 5.78 2.41 -12.85
N ALA A 102 6.73 3.05 -12.17
CA ALA A 102 7.54 2.42 -11.15
C ALA A 102 6.68 1.97 -9.94
N GLU A 103 5.71 2.78 -9.53
CA GLU A 103 4.76 2.42 -8.47
C GLU A 103 3.79 1.31 -8.90
N ARG A 104 3.31 1.29 -10.16
CA ARG A 104 2.50 0.17 -10.69
C ARG A 104 3.30 -1.13 -10.72
N ALA A 105 4.55 -1.08 -11.17
CA ALA A 105 5.43 -2.24 -11.18
C ALA A 105 5.68 -2.78 -9.76
N LEU A 106 5.82 -1.87 -8.78
CA LEU A 106 5.93 -2.26 -7.38
C LEU A 106 4.64 -2.90 -6.85
N ALA A 107 3.48 -2.29 -7.11
CA ALA A 107 2.18 -2.84 -6.72
C ALA A 107 1.99 -4.28 -7.23
N HIS A 108 2.31 -4.52 -8.51
CA HIS A 108 2.28 -5.87 -9.09
C HIS A 108 3.24 -6.83 -8.39
N ALA A 109 4.46 -6.38 -8.08
CA ALA A 109 5.42 -7.21 -7.38
C ALA A 109 4.96 -7.60 -5.97
N VAL A 110 4.34 -6.67 -5.23
CA VAL A 110 3.81 -6.90 -3.88
C VAL A 110 2.62 -7.86 -3.92
N SER A 111 1.65 -7.65 -4.83
CA SER A 111 0.53 -8.59 -5.01
C SER A 111 1.00 -9.99 -5.39
N GLY A 112 2.05 -10.11 -6.22
CA GLY A 112 2.62 -11.39 -6.61
C GLY A 112 3.22 -12.19 -5.44
N MET A 113 3.71 -11.51 -4.38
CA MET A 113 4.25 -12.17 -3.19
C MET A 113 3.17 -12.98 -2.45
N VAL A 114 1.94 -12.46 -2.41
CA VAL A 114 0.79 -13.13 -1.77
C VAL A 114 0.38 -14.38 -2.54
N VAL A 115 0.30 -14.28 -3.88
CA VAL A 115 -0.11 -15.40 -4.74
C VAL A 115 0.91 -16.55 -4.67
N SER A 116 2.20 -16.24 -4.58
CA SER A 116 3.25 -17.27 -4.47
C SER A 116 3.23 -18.07 -3.16
N GLY A 117 2.66 -17.51 -2.07
CA GLY A 117 2.51 -18.21 -0.80
C GLY A 117 1.43 -19.29 -0.81
N LEU A 118 0.36 -19.09 -1.60
CA LEU A 118 -0.77 -20.03 -1.70
C LEU A 118 -0.39 -21.32 -2.43
N ASP A 119 0.47 -21.27 -3.44
CA ASP A 119 0.92 -22.45 -4.19
C ASP A 119 1.79 -23.40 -3.35
N SER A 120 2.47 -22.90 -2.31
CA SER A 120 3.30 -23.72 -1.41
C SER A 120 2.51 -24.54 -0.38
N THR A 121 1.20 -24.32 -0.25
CA THR A 121 0.34 -25.00 0.73
C THR A 121 -0.32 -26.28 0.21
N TRP A 122 -0.07 -26.65 -1.05
CA TRP A 122 -0.63 -27.83 -1.72
C TRP A 122 0.42 -28.84 -2.20
N ASN A 123 1.61 -28.89 -1.58
CA ASN A 123 2.63 -29.92 -1.83
C ASN A 123 3.00 -30.67 -0.54
#